data_AF-A0A6V7KN35-F1
#
_entry.id   AF-A0A6V7KN35-F1
#
_cell.length_a   1.000
_cell.length_b   1.000
_cell.length_c   1.000
_cell.angle_alpha   90.00
_cell.angle_beta   90.00
_cell.angle_gamma   90.00
#
_symmetry.space_group_name_H-M   'P 1'
#
loop_
_entity.id
_entity.type
_entity.pdbx_description
1 polymer ?
#
loop_
_entity_poly.entity_id
_entity_poly.type
_entity_poly.pdbx_seq_one_letter_code
_entity_poly.pdbx_strand_id
1 'polypeptide(L)'
;ITGRPLPGMKQESTVECDDCDFFGYFRDLTSVGKIKALLQKNFLRMWRNVGVMLFIFALPVMQVILFCLAIGRDPRGLKIAIVNHEMNWTTKDCPIYTDCKFSQLSCRYLNFLDNGTMEQEHYRTKDEALEAVKRGKAWGALYFTENFTDALTARMIL
;
A
#
# COMPACT_ATOMS: atom_id res chain seq x y z
N ILE A 1 84.71 -15.56 -5.80
CA ILE A 1 83.49 -16.03 -6.50
C ILE A 1 83.23 -15.06 -7.63
N THR A 2 83.44 -15.55 -8.85
CA THR A 2 83.23 -14.90 -10.14
C THR A 2 81.76 -14.59 -10.39
N GLY A 3 81.44 -13.37 -10.83
CA GLY A 3 80.12 -13.03 -11.37
C GLY A 3 80.25 -11.91 -12.41
N ARG A 4 80.09 -12.25 -13.68
CA ARG A 4 80.05 -11.30 -14.81
C ARG A 4 78.73 -10.52 -14.78
N PRO A 5 78.69 -9.24 -15.20
CA PRO A 5 77.44 -8.53 -15.42
C PRO A 5 76.72 -9.04 -16.68
N LEU A 6 75.40 -9.20 -16.58
CA LEU A 6 74.53 -9.60 -17.69
C LEU A 6 74.31 -8.41 -18.65
N PRO A 7 74.44 -8.61 -19.97
CA PRO A 7 74.13 -7.59 -20.96
C PRO A 7 72.63 -7.60 -21.25
N GLY A 8 71.99 -6.43 -21.26
CA GLY A 8 70.64 -6.30 -21.84
C GLY A 8 69.59 -5.59 -20.99
N MET A 9 69.95 -4.69 -20.07
CA MET A 9 68.97 -3.74 -19.54
C MET A 9 68.81 -2.60 -20.54
N LYS A 10 67.91 -2.78 -21.51
CA LYS A 10 67.42 -1.68 -22.34
C LYS A 10 66.66 -0.72 -21.43
N GLN A 11 67.32 0.40 -21.18
CA GLN A 11 66.77 1.76 -21.10
C GLN A 11 65.31 1.85 -20.66
N GLU A 12 65.16 2.28 -19.42
CA GLU A 12 63.99 2.96 -18.88
C GLU A 12 63.42 3.89 -19.96
N SER A 13 62.35 3.42 -20.59
CA SER A 13 61.60 4.20 -21.56
C SER A 13 60.72 5.11 -20.72
N THR A 14 61.21 6.30 -20.44
CA THR A 14 60.35 7.42 -20.09
C THR A 14 59.36 7.57 -21.24
N VAL A 15 58.15 7.04 -21.06
CA VAL A 15 57.05 7.27 -21.98
C VAL A 15 56.67 8.73 -21.77
N GLU A 16 57.24 9.61 -22.60
CA GLU A 16 56.72 10.95 -22.83
C GLU A 16 55.29 10.80 -23.35
N CYS A 17 54.32 11.15 -22.52
CA CYS A 17 52.95 11.34 -22.95
C CYS A 17 52.84 12.77 -23.51
N ASP A 18 53.18 12.91 -24.79
CA ASP A 18 52.73 14.07 -25.57
C ASP A 18 51.22 13.89 -25.83
N ASP A 19 50.46 14.99 -25.69
CA ASP A 19 49.00 15.09 -25.75
C ASP A 19 48.20 14.75 -24.48
N CYS A 20 48.18 15.70 -23.55
CA CYS A 20 47.25 15.76 -22.42
C CYS A 20 45.88 16.33 -22.86
N ASP A 21 45.04 15.54 -23.54
CA ASP A 21 43.67 15.94 -23.85
C ASP A 21 42.67 15.46 -22.77
N PHE A 22 41.83 16.37 -22.26
CA PHE A 22 40.91 16.15 -21.13
C PHE A 22 39.99 14.94 -21.36
N PHE A 23 39.59 14.69 -22.62
CA PHE A 23 38.74 13.58 -23.01
C PHE A 23 39.41 12.19 -22.94
N GLY A 24 40.73 12.09 -23.02
CA GLY A 24 41.47 10.81 -22.93
C GLY A 24 41.49 10.24 -21.51
N TYR A 25 41.57 11.11 -20.50
CA TYR A 25 41.60 10.73 -19.08
C TYR A 25 40.29 10.04 -18.64
N PHE A 26 39.14 10.51 -19.12
CA PHE A 26 37.83 9.89 -18.82
C PHE A 26 37.62 8.54 -19.52
N ARG A 27 38.29 8.31 -20.64
CA ARG A 27 38.21 7.05 -21.40
C ARG A 27 38.99 5.92 -20.72
N ASP A 28 40.09 6.25 -20.03
CA ASP A 28 40.89 5.28 -19.25
C ASP A 28 40.35 5.02 -17.82
N LEU A 29 39.59 5.98 -17.28
CA LEU A 29 38.85 5.86 -16.01
C LEU A 29 37.72 4.84 -16.09
N THR A 30 37.08 4.66 -17.25
CA THR A 30 35.95 3.73 -17.43
C THR A 30 36.21 2.69 -18.52
N SER A 31 37.39 2.06 -18.50
CA SER A 31 37.61 0.88 -19.34
C SER A 31 36.54 -0.17 -19.03
N VAL A 32 35.72 -0.50 -20.03
CA VAL A 32 34.64 -1.51 -19.96
C VAL A 32 35.15 -2.84 -19.38
N GLY A 33 36.44 -3.16 -19.60
CA GLY A 33 37.10 -4.32 -19.02
C GLY A 33 37.23 -4.25 -17.49
N LYS A 34 37.59 -3.08 -16.93
CA LYS A 34 37.66 -2.85 -15.48
C LYS A 34 36.28 -2.94 -14.84
N ILE A 35 35.26 -2.35 -15.46
CA ILE A 35 33.86 -2.43 -14.99
C ILE A 35 33.35 -3.89 -15.04
N LYS A 36 33.63 -4.62 -16.13
CA LYS A 36 33.28 -6.04 -16.25
C LYS A 36 33.94 -6.90 -15.17
N ALA A 37 35.23 -6.65 -14.89
CA ALA A 37 35.94 -7.33 -13.81
C ALA A 37 35.35 -7.02 -12.42
N LEU A 38 34.98 -5.77 -12.18
CA LEU A 38 34.33 -5.36 -10.92
C LEU A 38 32.93 -5.95 -10.77
N LEU A 39 32.14 -6.00 -11.85
CA LEU A 39 30.82 -6.65 -11.84
C LEU A 39 30.94 -8.15 -11.59
N GLN A 40 31.87 -8.82 -12.28
CA GLN A 40 32.12 -10.25 -12.07
C GLN A 40 32.59 -10.53 -10.63
N LYS A 41 33.44 -9.67 -10.06
CA LYS A 41 33.86 -9.77 -8.66
C LYS A 41 32.69 -9.56 -7.67
N ASN A 42 31.82 -8.57 -7.91
CA ASN A 42 30.65 -8.34 -7.07
C ASN A 42 29.60 -9.47 -7.21
N PHE A 43 29.44 -10.01 -8.41
CA PHE A 43 28.55 -11.14 -8.68
C PHE A 43 29.03 -12.44 -8.01
N LEU A 44 30.32 -12.78 -8.11
CA LEU A 44 30.88 -13.94 -7.41
C LEU A 44 30.77 -13.80 -5.88
N ARG A 45 30.93 -12.58 -5.36
CA ARG A 45 30.74 -12.28 -3.93
C ARG A 45 29.28 -12.50 -3.50
N MET A 46 28.34 -12.09 -4.34
CA MET A 46 26.90 -12.31 -4.17
C MET A 46 26.55 -13.81 -4.23
N TRP A 47 27.09 -14.56 -5.20
CA TRP A 47 26.85 -15.99 -5.37
C TRP A 47 27.38 -16.82 -4.20
N ARG A 48 28.59 -16.50 -3.72
CA ARG A 48 29.19 -17.20 -2.57
C ARG A 48 28.50 -16.88 -1.24
N ASN A 49 27.64 -15.85 -1.20
CA ASN A 49 26.83 -15.47 -0.03
C ASN A 49 25.33 -15.43 -0.36
N VAL A 50 24.84 -16.53 -0.94
CA VAL A 50 23.44 -16.67 -1.39
C VAL A 50 22.41 -16.46 -0.26
N GLY A 51 22.74 -16.82 0.98
CA GLY A 51 21.81 -16.72 2.11
C GLY A 51 21.39 -15.28 2.44
N VAL A 52 22.35 -14.35 2.50
CA VAL A 52 22.06 -12.93 2.77
C VAL A 52 21.25 -12.31 1.62
N MET A 53 21.55 -12.71 0.38
CA MET A 53 20.85 -12.19 -0.80
C MET A 53 19.41 -12.68 -0.87
N LEU A 54 19.17 -13.97 -0.57
CA LEU A 54 17.82 -14.51 -0.43
C LEU A 54 17.04 -13.72 0.61
N PHE A 55 17.63 -13.42 1.76
CA PHE A 55 16.96 -12.65 2.82
C PHE A 55 16.57 -11.23 2.36
N ILE A 56 17.48 -10.52 1.68
CA ILE A 56 17.23 -9.18 1.14
C ILE A 56 16.04 -9.16 0.17
N PHE A 57 15.86 -10.21 -0.64
CA PHE A 57 14.71 -10.31 -1.56
C PHE A 57 13.46 -10.90 -0.92
N ALA A 58 13.59 -11.85 0.01
CA ALA A 58 12.47 -12.52 0.65
C ALA A 58 11.74 -11.62 1.64
N LEU A 59 12.46 -10.79 2.39
CA LEU A 59 11.85 -9.85 3.32
C LEU A 59 10.82 -8.91 2.68
N PRO A 60 11.11 -8.16 1.60
CA PRO A 60 10.14 -7.27 0.98
C PRO A 60 8.95 -8.05 0.40
N VAL A 61 9.16 -9.24 -0.16
CA VAL A 61 8.07 -10.09 -0.67
C VAL A 61 7.14 -10.53 0.47
N MET A 62 7.69 -11.00 1.59
CA MET A 62 6.91 -11.38 2.76
C MET A 62 6.17 -10.19 3.35
N GLN A 63 6.79 -9.02 3.41
CA GLN A 63 6.14 -7.79 3.87
C GLN A 63 4.91 -7.47 3.00
N VAL A 64 5.04 -7.47 1.68
CA VAL A 64 3.91 -7.21 0.76
C VAL A 64 2.79 -8.23 0.96
N ILE A 65 3.12 -9.52 1.03
CA ILE A 65 2.12 -10.57 1.26
C ILE A 65 1.39 -10.36 2.60
N LEU A 66 2.11 -10.05 3.67
CA LEU A 66 1.51 -9.80 4.99
C LEU A 66 0.61 -8.55 4.96
N PHE A 67 1.02 -7.48 4.30
CA PHE A 67 0.16 -6.30 4.12
C PHE A 67 -1.13 -6.65 3.36
N CYS A 68 -1.02 -7.39 2.26
CA CYS A 68 -2.19 -7.83 1.49
C CYS A 68 -3.11 -8.75 2.30
N LEU A 69 -2.56 -9.64 3.14
CA LEU A 69 -3.37 -10.55 3.96
C LEU A 69 -4.00 -9.86 5.17
N ALA A 70 -3.29 -8.92 5.80
CA ALA A 70 -3.76 -8.23 7.00
C ALA A 70 -4.77 -7.12 6.68
N ILE A 71 -4.56 -6.36 5.60
CA ILE A 71 -5.37 -5.18 5.27
C ILE A 71 -6.29 -5.44 4.07
N GLY A 72 -5.86 -6.29 3.13
CA GLY A 72 -6.56 -6.47 1.84
C GLY A 72 -7.74 -7.43 1.85
N ARG A 73 -8.10 -8.04 3.00
CA ARG A 73 -9.29 -8.88 3.11
C ARG A 73 -10.51 -8.04 3.44
N ASP A 74 -11.68 -8.41 2.91
CA ASP A 74 -12.93 -7.76 3.27
C ASP A 74 -13.17 -7.88 4.79
N PRO A 75 -13.32 -6.76 5.52
CA PRO A 75 -13.54 -6.79 6.96
C PRO A 75 -14.88 -7.45 7.26
N ARG A 76 -14.91 -8.47 8.11
CA ARG A 76 -16.15 -9.14 8.52
C ARG A 76 -16.55 -8.72 9.94
N GLY A 77 -17.85 -8.61 10.19
CA GLY A 77 -18.38 -8.26 11.51
C GLY A 77 -18.18 -6.80 11.88
N LEU A 78 -18.24 -5.89 10.90
CA LEU A 78 -18.13 -4.46 11.15
C LEU A 78 -19.44 -3.94 11.75
N LYS A 79 -19.46 -3.77 13.08
CA LYS A 79 -20.60 -3.19 13.79
C LYS A 79 -20.74 -1.71 13.50
N ILE A 80 -21.89 -1.30 12.98
CA ILE A 80 -22.24 0.10 12.70
C ILE A 80 -23.45 0.50 13.52
N ALA A 81 -23.31 1.59 14.28
CA ALA A 81 -24.40 2.18 15.04
C ALA A 81 -25.32 2.97 14.11
N ILE A 82 -26.61 2.64 14.05
CA ILE A 82 -27.57 3.27 13.15
C ILE A 82 -28.63 4.00 13.95
N VAL A 83 -28.80 5.29 13.62
CA VAL A 83 -29.89 6.12 14.10
C VAL A 83 -30.72 6.49 12.89
N ASN A 84 -31.91 5.91 12.78
CA ASN A 84 -32.84 6.24 11.70
C ASN A 84 -34.12 6.84 12.27
N HIS A 85 -34.37 8.11 11.99
CA HIS A 85 -35.59 8.78 12.40
C HIS A 85 -36.77 8.61 11.44
N GLU A 86 -36.56 8.00 10.27
CA GLU A 86 -37.65 7.60 9.35
C GLU A 86 -38.21 6.20 9.67
N MET A 87 -37.57 5.45 10.58
CA MET A 87 -38.05 4.11 10.98
C MET A 87 -39.15 4.20 12.04
N ASN A 88 -40.01 3.18 12.09
CA ASN A 88 -40.94 3.05 13.20
C ASN A 88 -40.25 2.38 14.40
N TRP A 89 -39.90 3.18 15.42
CA TRP A 89 -39.27 2.71 16.66
C TRP A 89 -40.12 1.77 17.52
N THR A 90 -41.43 1.69 17.27
CA THR A 90 -42.35 0.81 18.00
C THR A 90 -42.20 -0.63 17.53
N THR A 91 -42.19 -0.84 16.21
CA THR A 91 -42.05 -2.16 15.60
C THR A 91 -40.59 -2.51 15.31
N LYS A 92 -39.69 -1.51 15.31
CA LYS A 92 -38.29 -1.60 14.85
C LYS A 92 -38.14 -2.10 13.41
N ASP A 93 -39.20 -1.98 12.63
CA ASP A 93 -39.21 -2.37 11.23
C ASP A 93 -38.78 -1.21 10.34
N CYS A 94 -37.98 -1.55 9.32
CA CYS A 94 -37.59 -0.65 8.23
C CYS A 94 -38.13 -1.23 6.92
N PRO A 95 -39.41 -1.02 6.59
CA PRO A 95 -40.01 -1.66 5.43
C PRO A 95 -39.43 -1.08 4.14
N ILE A 96 -39.37 -1.92 3.11
CA ILE A 96 -38.86 -1.55 1.80
C ILE A 96 -39.97 -1.80 0.80
N TYR A 97 -40.38 -0.73 0.12
CA TYR A 97 -41.34 -0.82 -0.96
C TYR A 97 -40.60 -0.94 -2.30
N THR A 98 -41.02 -1.89 -3.13
CA THR A 98 -40.43 -2.12 -4.47
C THR A 98 -41.07 -1.25 -5.54
N ASP A 99 -41.93 -0.31 -5.16
CA ASP A 99 -42.56 0.61 -6.09
C ASP A 99 -41.56 1.69 -6.55
N CYS A 100 -41.89 2.36 -7.66
CA CYS A 100 -41.09 3.48 -8.18
C CYS A 100 -41.27 4.76 -7.35
N LYS A 101 -41.78 4.66 -6.11
CA LYS A 101 -41.99 5.80 -5.23
C LYS A 101 -40.75 5.99 -4.37
N PHE A 102 -40.30 7.24 -4.28
CA PHE A 102 -39.26 7.62 -3.35
C PHE A 102 -39.84 7.74 -1.95
N SER A 103 -39.94 6.62 -1.24
CA SER A 103 -40.35 6.55 0.17
C SER A 103 -39.35 5.73 0.97
N GLN A 104 -39.10 6.14 2.22
CA GLN A 104 -38.22 5.44 3.18
C GLN A 104 -36.85 5.07 2.57
N LEU A 105 -36.19 6.05 1.94
CA LEU A 105 -34.92 5.83 1.26
C LEU A 105 -33.80 5.44 2.22
N SER A 106 -33.88 5.88 3.49
CA SER A 106 -32.99 5.41 4.55
C SER A 106 -33.06 3.89 4.74
N CYS A 107 -34.26 3.31 4.82
CA CYS A 107 -34.45 1.86 4.96
C CYS A 107 -33.92 1.08 3.75
N ARG A 108 -34.17 1.59 2.54
CA ARG A 108 -33.64 0.97 1.33
C ARG A 108 -32.11 0.99 1.29
N TYR A 109 -31.49 2.06 1.77
CA TYR A 109 -30.03 2.16 1.90
C TYR A 109 -29.48 1.19 2.96
N LEU A 110 -30.13 1.10 4.12
CA LEU A 110 -29.74 0.16 5.18
C LEU A 110 -29.83 -1.30 4.73
N ASN A 111 -30.86 -1.65 3.95
CA ASN A 111 -30.97 -3.00 3.39
C ASN A 111 -29.86 -3.32 2.37
N PHE A 112 -29.40 -2.33 1.61
CA PHE A 112 -28.24 -2.51 0.74
C PHE A 112 -26.95 -2.77 1.53
N LEU A 113 -26.83 -2.24 2.75
CA LEU A 113 -25.70 -2.47 3.63
C LEU A 113 -25.72 -3.84 4.33
N ASP A 114 -26.88 -4.51 4.39
CA ASP A 114 -27.08 -5.76 5.14
C ASP A 114 -26.50 -7.02 4.46
N ASN A 115 -25.63 -6.87 3.46
CA ASN A 115 -25.12 -7.97 2.63
C ASN A 115 -24.01 -8.81 3.31
N GLY A 116 -24.08 -8.97 4.64
CA GLY A 116 -23.25 -9.89 5.43
C GLY A 116 -21.89 -9.36 5.92
N THR A 117 -21.46 -8.19 5.47
CA THR A 117 -20.18 -7.58 5.88
C THR A 117 -20.33 -6.67 7.10
N MET A 118 -21.49 -6.04 7.24
CA MET A 118 -21.79 -5.04 8.29
C MET A 118 -22.89 -5.55 9.23
N GLU A 119 -22.66 -5.42 10.53
CA GLU A 119 -23.66 -5.68 11.57
C GLU A 119 -24.33 -4.37 11.98
N GLN A 120 -25.65 -4.31 11.82
CA GLN A 120 -26.44 -3.11 12.07
C GLN A 120 -26.94 -3.09 13.53
N GLU A 121 -26.46 -2.15 14.35
CA GLU A 121 -26.94 -1.92 15.72
C GLU A 121 -27.77 -0.64 15.78
N HIS A 122 -29.08 -0.75 16.03
CA HIS A 122 -29.98 0.42 16.05
C HIS A 122 -30.01 1.14 17.41
N TYR A 123 -29.87 2.47 17.39
CA TYR A 123 -29.87 3.36 18.55
C TYR A 123 -30.89 4.49 18.39
N ARG A 124 -31.61 4.85 19.46
CA ARG A 124 -32.71 5.82 19.39
C ARG A 124 -32.23 7.25 19.17
N THR A 125 -31.07 7.59 19.73
CA THR A 125 -30.54 8.94 19.69
C THR A 125 -29.14 8.97 19.10
N LYS A 126 -28.80 10.11 18.50
CA LYS A 126 -27.45 10.38 17.98
C LYS A 126 -26.38 10.25 19.06
N ASP A 127 -26.67 10.71 20.27
CA ASP A 127 -25.71 10.72 21.38
C ASP A 127 -25.38 9.30 21.84
N GLU A 128 -26.37 8.42 21.95
CA GLU A 128 -26.16 7.00 22.27
C GLU A 128 -25.30 6.29 21.21
N ALA A 129 -25.59 6.51 19.93
CA ALA A 129 -24.80 5.94 18.84
C ALA A 129 -23.35 6.45 18.85
N LEU A 130 -23.16 7.74 19.10
CA LEU A 130 -21.82 8.33 19.19
C LEU A 130 -21.07 7.80 20.42
N GLU A 131 -21.76 7.59 21.53
CA GLU A 131 -21.18 6.98 22.73
C GLU A 131 -20.78 5.52 22.48
N ALA A 132 -21.57 4.76 21.72
CA ALA A 132 -21.22 3.39 21.31
C ALA A 132 -19.93 3.36 20.47
N VAL A 133 -19.75 4.32 19.56
CA VAL A 133 -18.50 4.47 18.80
C VAL A 133 -17.34 4.85 19.70
N LYS A 134 -17.52 5.84 20.60
CA LYS A 134 -16.48 6.27 21.56
C LYS A 134 -16.02 5.15 22.49
N ARG A 135 -16.94 4.25 22.87
CA ARG A 135 -16.65 3.09 23.73
C ARG A 135 -16.12 1.89 22.95
N GLY A 136 -15.97 1.98 21.63
CA GLY A 136 -15.49 0.90 20.77
C GLY A 136 -16.49 -0.25 20.59
N LYS A 137 -17.78 -0.03 20.86
CA LYS A 137 -18.84 -1.03 20.59
C LYS A 137 -19.19 -1.11 19.10
N ALA A 138 -19.09 0.02 18.41
CA ALA A 138 -19.28 0.14 16.97
C ALA A 138 -18.08 0.85 16.34
N TRP A 139 -17.80 0.55 15.08
CA TRP A 139 -16.70 1.16 14.31
C TRP A 139 -17.08 2.53 13.73
N GLY A 140 -18.37 2.78 13.56
CA GLY A 140 -18.89 4.03 13.03
C GLY A 140 -20.37 4.20 13.36
N ALA A 141 -20.88 5.41 13.11
CA ALA A 141 -22.29 5.74 13.29
C ALA A 141 -22.89 6.34 12.01
N LEU A 142 -24.06 5.86 11.63
CA LEU A 142 -24.90 6.40 10.56
C LEU A 142 -26.12 7.09 11.19
N TYR A 143 -26.39 8.33 10.76
CA TYR A 143 -27.48 9.13 11.27
C TYR A 143 -28.37 9.62 10.13
N PHE A 144 -29.63 9.20 10.12
CA PHE A 144 -30.67 9.65 9.20
C PHE A 144 -31.66 10.55 9.93
N THR A 145 -31.79 11.78 9.44
CA THR A 145 -32.76 12.78 9.91
C THR A 145 -34.19 12.36 9.59
N GLU A 146 -35.17 12.94 10.30
CA GLU A 146 -36.62 12.68 10.11
C GLU A 146 -37.12 12.90 8.68
N ASN A 147 -36.54 13.85 7.93
CA ASN A 147 -36.93 14.15 6.55
C ASN A 147 -35.80 13.81 5.55
N PHE A 148 -35.14 12.67 5.77
CA PHE A 148 -34.01 12.26 4.92
C PHE A 148 -34.45 11.98 3.47
N THR A 149 -35.57 11.28 3.27
CA THR A 149 -36.11 10.96 1.94
C THR A 149 -36.46 12.21 1.16
N ASP A 150 -37.16 13.16 1.78
CA ASP A 150 -37.56 14.43 1.14
C ASP A 150 -36.34 15.30 0.80
N ALA A 151 -35.39 15.42 1.73
CA ALA A 151 -34.17 16.18 1.51
C ALA A 151 -33.30 15.56 0.40
N LEU A 152 -33.23 14.23 0.31
CA LEU A 152 -32.45 13.53 -0.70
C LEU A 152 -33.11 13.61 -2.08
N THR A 153 -34.43 13.40 -2.15
CA THR A 153 -35.19 13.50 -3.41
C THR A 153 -35.14 14.91 -3.99
N ALA A 154 -35.31 15.94 -3.17
CA ALA A 154 -35.19 17.33 -3.61
C ALA A 154 -33.83 17.62 -4.27
N ARG A 155 -32.75 17.02 -3.78
CA ARG A 155 -31.39 17.17 -4.34
C ARG A 155 -31.14 16.35 -5.61
N MET A 156 -31.92 15.30 -5.87
CA MET A 156 -31.78 14.48 -7.08
C MET A 156 -32.57 15.03 -8.27
N ILE A 157 -33.63 15.81 -7.99
CA ILE A 157 -34.53 16.37 -9.01
C ILE A 157 -34.13 17.78 -9.44
N LEU A 158 -33.39 18.51 -8.58
CA LEU A 158 -32.76 19.80 -8.90
C LEU A 158 -31.44 19.60 -9.67
#